data_AF-A0A285X3K8-F1
#
_entry.id   AF-A0A285X3K8-F1
#
_cell.length_a   1.000
_cell.length_b   1.000
_cell.length_c   1.000
_cell.angle_alpha   90.00
_cell.angle_beta   90.00
_cell.angle_gamma   90.00
#
_symmetry.space_group_name_H-M   'P 1'
#
loop_
_entity.id
_entity.type
_entity.pdbx_description
1 polymer ?
#
loop_
_entity_poly.entity_id
_entity_poly.type
_entity_poly.pdbx_seq_one_letter_code
_entity_poly.pdbx_strand_id
1 'polypeptide(L)'
;MKNILNLKSLFYAGLLLIAGCSETDYEMGELTAPTNVMIETSLVGQDEAHPYGDGSGDVEISVTADNAIAYKIDFGTSANPDFKSFTNKISKKFTALGVNTYTLTVVAYGAGGTATTVTQDVTVESIFSPQPEIITSLVGDGSKTWVVDKSVPGHFGVGPFSDGSVWPEWWSAGVDEKVESANCFYTATFTFSETANGYSLTVDAPDGAFTKTGSLSNNLPGIPAEGAEGCYDGYTGGSSAFSFVPSSTGVPESTPSTKTAIELIGSETFIGYGAVQKEYEILEISEDHLYLRVQGTETGNAWYVRLIPAE
;
A
#
# COMPACT_ATOMS: atom_id res chain seq x y z
N MET A 1 75.38 41.20 -29.76
CA MET A 1 73.94 41.03 -29.99
C MET A 1 73.32 40.39 -28.75
N LYS A 2 72.60 41.17 -27.94
CA LYS A 2 71.73 40.65 -26.86
C LYS A 2 70.34 41.19 -27.16
N ASN A 3 69.42 40.31 -27.54
CA ASN A 3 68.02 40.65 -27.76
C ASN A 3 67.39 40.96 -26.40
N ILE A 4 67.26 42.23 -26.06
CA ILE A 4 66.45 42.67 -24.92
C ILE A 4 65.00 42.55 -25.38
N LEU A 5 64.36 41.41 -25.12
CA LEU A 5 62.91 41.32 -25.21
C LEU A 5 62.32 42.38 -24.28
N ASN A 6 61.54 43.27 -24.86
CA ASN A 6 61.01 44.46 -24.20
C ASN A 6 59.95 44.03 -23.17
N LEU A 7 60.35 43.93 -21.90
CA LEU A 7 59.54 43.44 -20.77
C LEU A 7 58.18 44.15 -20.64
N LYS A 8 58.06 45.38 -21.16
CA LYS A 8 56.82 46.16 -21.20
C LYS A 8 55.74 45.59 -22.13
N SER A 9 56.14 44.90 -23.20
CA SER A 9 55.19 44.27 -24.13
C SER A 9 54.58 42.98 -23.58
N LEU A 10 55.31 42.29 -22.70
CA LEU A 10 54.84 41.09 -22.00
C LEU A 10 53.84 41.43 -20.89
N PHE A 11 54.02 42.59 -20.23
CA PHE A 11 53.11 43.08 -19.19
C PHE A 11 51.77 43.56 -19.77
N TYR A 12 51.77 44.17 -20.97
CA TYR A 12 50.55 44.59 -21.66
C TYR A 12 49.75 43.39 -22.23
N ALA A 13 50.43 42.31 -22.64
CA ALA A 13 49.77 41.08 -23.09
C ALA A 13 49.18 40.25 -21.93
N GLY A 14 49.77 40.31 -20.73
CA GLY A 14 49.24 39.63 -19.54
C GLY A 14 47.99 40.28 -18.94
N LEU A 15 47.82 41.61 -19.08
CA LEU A 15 46.69 42.35 -18.53
C LEU A 15 45.38 42.14 -19.31
N LEU A 16 45.46 41.66 -20.56
CA LEU A 16 44.31 41.36 -21.42
C LEU A 16 43.68 39.98 -21.17
N LEU A 17 44.31 39.11 -20.38
CA LEU A 17 43.82 37.74 -20.10
C LEU A 17 42.88 37.65 -18.89
N ILE A 18 42.74 38.72 -18.08
CA ILE A 18 41.91 38.74 -16.86
C ILE A 18 40.55 39.45 -17.04
N ALA A 19 40.24 39.95 -18.24
CA ALA A 19 38.98 40.65 -18.51
C ALA A 19 37.85 39.74 -19.08
N GLY A 20 38.06 38.42 -19.15
CA GLY A 20 37.21 37.49 -19.90
C GLY A 20 36.25 36.60 -19.10
N CYS A 21 36.28 36.60 -17.76
CA CYS A 21 35.28 35.88 -16.97
C CYS A 21 34.11 36.80 -16.66
N SER A 22 33.15 36.92 -17.59
CA SER A 22 31.80 37.28 -17.19
C SER A 22 31.20 36.05 -16.50
N GLU A 23 31.22 36.03 -15.16
CA GLU A 23 30.37 35.10 -14.43
C GLU A 23 28.93 35.43 -14.83
N THR A 24 28.26 34.45 -15.45
CA THR A 24 26.85 34.61 -15.82
C THR A 24 26.09 34.50 -14.52
N ASP A 25 25.59 35.63 -14.02
CA ASP A 25 24.80 35.66 -12.79
C ASP A 25 23.45 35.01 -13.10
N TYR A 26 23.18 33.87 -12.47
CA TYR A 26 21.90 33.18 -12.59
C TYR A 26 21.03 33.62 -11.42
N GLU A 27 20.22 34.64 -11.65
CA GLU A 27 19.18 35.00 -10.69
C GLU A 27 18.00 34.03 -10.81
N MET A 28 17.66 33.36 -9.72
CA MET A 28 16.34 32.74 -9.58
C MET A 28 15.32 33.88 -9.61
N GLY A 29 14.32 33.80 -10.49
CA GLY A 29 13.18 34.73 -10.49
C GLY A 29 12.42 34.68 -9.14
N GLU A 30 11.34 35.45 -9.01
CA GLU A 30 10.61 35.51 -7.74
C GLU A 30 10.15 34.12 -7.26
N LEU A 31 10.62 33.74 -6.07
CA LEU A 31 10.30 32.47 -5.41
C LEU A 31 9.14 32.69 -4.42
N THR A 32 7.94 32.85 -4.95
CA THR A 32 6.73 33.02 -4.13
C THR A 32 6.10 31.67 -3.81
N ALA A 33 5.98 31.36 -2.52
CA ALA A 33 5.22 30.21 -2.04
C ALA A 33 3.73 30.34 -2.41
N PRO A 34 3.02 29.23 -2.70
CA PRO A 34 1.60 29.29 -3.00
C PRO A 34 0.77 29.89 -1.87
N THR A 35 -0.26 30.66 -2.21
CA THR A 35 -1.18 31.29 -1.23
C THR A 35 -2.62 30.87 -1.49
N ASN A 36 -3.54 31.20 -0.57
CA ASN A 36 -4.97 30.88 -0.69
C ASN A 36 -5.22 29.39 -0.99
N VAL A 37 -4.41 28.52 -0.38
CA VAL A 37 -4.56 27.07 -0.53
C VAL A 37 -5.79 26.63 0.24
N MET A 38 -6.80 26.12 -0.47
CA MET A 38 -8.05 25.61 0.11
C MET A 38 -8.29 24.19 -0.36
N ILE A 39 -8.74 23.34 0.56
CA ILE A 39 -9.21 21.99 0.27
C ILE A 39 -10.74 22.04 0.26
N GLU A 40 -11.34 21.41 -0.74
CA GLU A 40 -12.79 21.20 -0.82
C GLU A 40 -13.04 19.69 -0.91
N THR A 41 -14.02 19.21 -0.14
CA THR A 41 -14.40 17.80 -0.09
C THR A 41 -15.88 17.66 -0.38
N SER A 42 -16.25 16.77 -1.29
CA SER A 42 -17.64 16.40 -1.58
C SER A 42 -17.81 14.91 -1.37
N LEU A 43 -18.65 14.53 -0.40
CA LEU A 43 -18.96 13.13 -0.12
C LEU A 43 -20.10 12.68 -1.04
N VAL A 44 -19.94 11.51 -1.66
CA VAL A 44 -20.99 10.96 -2.52
C VAL A 44 -22.23 10.66 -1.69
N GLY A 45 -23.40 11.13 -2.16
CA GLY A 45 -24.69 10.92 -1.52
C GLY A 45 -24.91 11.66 -0.19
N GLN A 46 -24.10 12.67 0.12
CA GLN A 46 -24.29 13.48 1.32
C GLN A 46 -25.57 14.32 1.24
N ASP A 47 -26.42 14.20 2.26
CA ASP A 47 -27.64 15.00 2.45
C ASP A 47 -27.98 15.16 3.95
N GLU A 48 -29.16 15.71 4.28
CA GLU A 48 -29.57 15.89 5.68
C GLU A 48 -29.74 14.58 6.45
N ALA A 49 -30.07 13.47 5.78
CA ALA A 49 -30.24 12.15 6.38
C ALA A 49 -28.90 11.38 6.44
N HIS A 50 -27.99 11.67 5.52
CA HIS A 50 -26.68 11.02 5.35
C HIS A 50 -25.55 12.06 5.46
N PRO A 51 -25.31 12.64 6.65
CA PRO A 51 -24.35 13.75 6.81
C PRO A 51 -22.90 13.36 6.50
N TYR A 52 -22.59 12.05 6.47
CA TYR A 52 -21.24 11.51 6.23
C TYR A 52 -21.16 10.69 4.92
N GLY A 53 -22.09 10.92 3.98
CA GLY A 53 -22.17 10.23 2.69
C GLY A 53 -23.10 9.02 2.71
N ASP A 54 -23.33 8.40 1.54
CA ASP A 54 -24.22 7.25 1.35
C ASP A 54 -23.67 5.89 1.83
N GLY A 55 -22.54 5.89 2.56
CA GLY A 55 -21.83 4.68 2.98
C GLY A 55 -20.89 4.10 1.93
N SER A 56 -20.79 4.67 0.72
CA SER A 56 -19.81 4.21 -0.29
C SER A 56 -18.35 4.48 0.09
N GLY A 57 -18.13 5.40 1.04
CA GLY A 57 -16.81 5.92 1.39
C GLY A 57 -16.17 6.80 0.31
N ASP A 58 -16.87 7.13 -0.78
CA ASP A 58 -16.32 7.89 -1.90
C ASP A 58 -16.32 9.40 -1.60
N VAL A 59 -15.14 10.01 -1.73
CA VAL A 59 -14.93 11.45 -1.52
C VAL A 59 -14.22 12.04 -2.74
N GLU A 60 -14.83 13.06 -3.34
CA GLU A 60 -14.18 13.92 -4.31
C GLU A 60 -13.46 15.06 -3.58
N ILE A 61 -12.17 15.23 -3.88
CA ILE A 61 -11.31 16.23 -3.26
C ILE A 61 -10.79 17.17 -4.35
N SER A 62 -10.99 18.47 -4.14
CA SER A 62 -10.41 19.52 -4.98
C SER A 62 -9.57 20.49 -4.17
N VAL A 63 -8.52 21.01 -4.79
CA VAL A 63 -7.63 22.01 -4.19
C VAL A 63 -7.51 23.21 -5.11
N THR A 64 -7.64 24.40 -4.53
CA THR A 64 -7.34 25.68 -5.20
C THR A 64 -6.18 26.35 -4.50
N ALA A 65 -5.30 26.99 -5.26
CA ALA A 65 -4.21 27.82 -4.72
C ALA A 65 -3.71 28.81 -5.78
N ASP A 66 -3.25 29.97 -5.34
CA ASP A 66 -2.53 30.92 -6.19
C ASP A 66 -1.05 30.54 -6.26
N ASN A 67 -0.45 30.67 -7.44
CA ASN A 67 0.98 30.40 -7.70
C ASN A 67 1.43 28.95 -7.42
N ALA A 68 0.50 28.00 -7.36
CA ALA A 68 0.83 26.58 -7.29
C ALA A 68 1.02 25.98 -8.69
N ILE A 69 2.03 25.12 -8.84
CA ILE A 69 2.36 24.40 -10.07
C ILE A 69 2.25 22.88 -9.91
N ALA A 70 2.24 22.38 -8.68
CA ALA A 70 2.09 20.97 -8.38
C ALA A 70 1.51 20.78 -6.97
N TYR A 71 0.86 19.64 -6.74
CA TYR A 71 0.28 19.30 -5.45
C TYR A 71 0.64 17.87 -5.06
N LYS A 72 0.77 17.66 -3.76
CA LYS A 72 0.77 16.34 -3.14
C LYS A 72 -0.27 16.29 -2.04
N ILE A 73 -0.89 15.13 -1.86
CA ILE A 73 -1.87 14.88 -0.81
C ILE A 73 -1.53 13.62 -0.04
N ASP A 74 -1.61 13.69 1.27
CA ASP A 74 -1.73 12.55 2.17
C ASP A 74 -3.18 12.48 2.68
N PHE A 75 -3.76 11.29 2.70
CA PHE A 75 -5.17 11.09 3.04
C PHE A 75 -5.41 10.80 4.53
N GLY A 76 -4.36 10.76 5.36
CA GLY A 76 -4.50 10.44 6.79
C GLY A 76 -4.95 9.00 7.07
N THR A 77 -4.74 8.06 6.15
CA THR A 77 -5.15 6.65 6.29
C THR A 77 -4.09 5.77 6.93
N SER A 78 -2.89 6.29 7.18
CA SER A 78 -1.77 5.57 7.79
C SER A 78 -1.03 6.44 8.81
N ALA A 79 -0.36 5.80 9.77
CA ALA A 79 0.42 6.52 10.78
C ALA A 79 1.62 7.28 10.18
N ASN A 80 2.19 6.77 9.09
CA ASN A 80 3.22 7.45 8.32
C ASN A 80 2.58 8.16 7.11
N PRO A 81 2.92 9.43 6.83
CA PRO A 81 2.40 10.15 5.66
C PRO A 81 2.81 9.48 4.34
N ASP A 82 1.85 9.28 3.44
CA ASP A 82 2.07 8.74 2.09
C ASP A 82 1.57 9.75 1.04
N PHE A 83 2.43 10.71 0.72
CA PHE A 83 2.11 11.79 -0.19
C PHE A 83 2.01 11.33 -1.65
N LYS A 84 0.81 11.38 -2.21
CA LYS A 84 0.52 11.13 -3.63
C LYS A 84 0.49 12.43 -4.42
N SER A 85 1.21 12.45 -5.54
CA SER A 85 1.11 13.55 -6.51
C SER A 85 -0.25 13.50 -7.21
N PHE A 86 -0.87 14.66 -7.38
CA PHE A 86 -2.09 14.79 -8.16
C PHE A 86 -2.09 16.16 -8.87
N THR A 87 -3.12 16.40 -9.69
CA THR A 87 -3.34 17.73 -10.27
C THR A 87 -4.02 18.59 -9.21
N ASN A 88 -5.23 19.07 -9.45
CA ASN A 88 -6.01 19.82 -8.48
C ASN A 88 -7.27 19.08 -8.04
N LYS A 89 -7.59 17.93 -8.65
CA LYS A 89 -8.72 17.07 -8.28
C LYS A 89 -8.28 15.62 -8.16
N ILE A 90 -8.83 14.92 -7.17
CA ILE A 90 -8.60 13.50 -6.94
C ILE A 90 -9.82 12.91 -6.21
N SER A 91 -10.15 11.67 -6.52
CA SER A 91 -11.17 10.91 -5.77
C SER A 91 -10.47 9.89 -4.87
N LYS A 92 -11.00 9.71 -3.66
CA LYS A 92 -10.52 8.70 -2.70
C LYS A 92 -11.72 7.94 -2.14
N LYS A 93 -11.63 6.62 -2.18
CA LYS A 93 -12.52 5.72 -1.42
C LYS A 93 -11.90 5.44 -0.06
N PHE A 94 -12.63 5.70 1.01
CA PHE A 94 -12.30 5.33 2.38
C PHE A 94 -13.01 4.03 2.76
N THR A 95 -12.23 3.00 3.08
CA THR A 95 -12.73 1.62 3.23
C THR A 95 -12.88 1.17 4.68
N ALA A 96 -12.40 1.97 5.65
CA ALA A 96 -12.59 1.64 7.06
C ALA A 96 -14.08 1.79 7.43
N LEU A 97 -14.67 0.69 7.89
CA LEU A 97 -16.11 0.61 8.17
C LEU A 97 -16.55 1.57 9.27
N GLY A 98 -17.81 2.00 9.18
CA GLY A 98 -18.42 2.96 10.09
C GLY A 98 -18.05 4.40 9.75
N VAL A 99 -18.28 5.30 10.72
CA VAL A 99 -18.01 6.73 10.60
C VAL A 99 -16.61 7.04 11.12
N ASN A 100 -15.71 7.45 10.22
CA ASN A 100 -14.30 7.71 10.53
C ASN A 100 -13.91 9.13 10.09
N THR A 101 -13.07 9.79 10.89
CA THR A 101 -12.52 11.12 10.56
C THR A 101 -11.06 10.99 10.11
N TYR A 102 -10.74 11.60 8.97
CA TYR A 102 -9.41 11.60 8.37
C TYR A 102 -8.90 13.02 8.22
N THR A 103 -7.62 13.25 8.53
CA THR A 103 -6.96 14.53 8.30
C THR A 103 -6.24 14.51 6.96
N LEU A 104 -6.84 15.15 5.96
CA LEU A 104 -6.20 15.37 4.65
C LEU A 104 -5.07 16.38 4.82
N THR A 105 -3.88 16.07 4.32
CA THR A 105 -2.74 17.00 4.30
C THR A 105 -2.32 17.28 2.87
N VAL A 106 -2.42 18.53 2.43
CA VAL A 106 -2.04 18.95 1.08
C VAL A 106 -0.80 19.83 1.14
N VAL A 107 0.17 19.52 0.29
CA VAL A 107 1.34 20.36 0.02
C VAL A 107 1.22 20.92 -1.39
N ALA A 108 1.01 22.24 -1.49
CA ALA A 108 1.03 22.97 -2.75
C ALA A 108 2.44 23.50 -3.00
N TYR A 109 3.01 23.21 -4.16
CA TYR A 109 4.35 23.65 -4.57
C TYR A 109 4.28 24.78 -5.59
N GLY A 110 5.11 25.80 -5.42
CA GLY A 110 5.27 26.95 -6.31
C GLY A 110 6.66 27.02 -6.95
N ALA A 111 7.04 28.20 -7.44
CA ALA A 111 8.33 28.43 -8.09
C ALA A 111 9.52 28.09 -7.17
N GLY A 112 10.58 27.52 -7.75
CA GLY A 112 11.80 27.13 -7.03
C GLY A 112 11.59 26.08 -5.92
N GLY A 113 10.46 25.36 -5.93
CA GLY A 113 10.15 24.36 -4.90
C GLY A 113 9.66 24.95 -3.58
N THR A 114 9.28 26.24 -3.57
CA THR A 114 8.56 26.84 -2.44
C THR A 114 7.25 26.06 -2.19
N ALA A 115 6.82 25.96 -0.94
CA ALA A 115 5.67 25.13 -0.61
C ALA A 115 4.83 25.73 0.51
N THR A 116 3.53 25.47 0.45
CA THR A 116 2.56 25.77 1.48
C THR A 116 1.78 24.50 1.80
N THR A 117 1.71 24.17 3.09
CA THR A 117 0.99 22.98 3.59
C THR A 117 -0.27 23.42 4.30
N VAL A 118 -1.39 22.77 3.98
CA VAL A 118 -2.68 22.94 4.67
C VAL A 118 -3.28 21.59 5.01
N THR A 119 -4.12 21.56 6.04
CA THR A 119 -4.81 20.35 6.50
C THR A 119 -6.30 20.58 6.61
N GLN A 120 -7.11 19.56 6.35
CA GLN A 120 -8.56 19.57 6.53
C GLN A 120 -9.06 18.21 6.99
N ASP A 121 -9.91 18.21 8.00
CA ASP A 121 -10.59 16.99 8.43
C ASP A 121 -11.80 16.70 7.54
N VAL A 122 -11.99 15.43 7.20
CA VAL A 122 -13.17 14.91 6.52
C VAL A 122 -13.72 13.72 7.32
N THR A 123 -15.02 13.71 7.60
CA THR A 123 -15.68 12.60 8.30
C THR A 123 -16.54 11.83 7.31
N VAL A 124 -16.27 10.54 7.16
CA VAL A 124 -16.80 9.68 6.09
C VAL A 124 -17.40 8.43 6.71
N GLU A 125 -18.59 8.04 6.23
CA GLU A 125 -19.21 6.75 6.53
C GLU A 125 -18.88 5.74 5.43
N SER A 126 -18.43 4.55 5.83
CA SER A 126 -18.22 3.40 4.95
C SER A 126 -19.03 2.21 5.45
N ILE A 127 -19.89 1.68 4.59
CA ILE A 127 -20.72 0.50 4.85
C ILE A 127 -20.41 -0.50 3.74
N PHE A 128 -20.09 -1.73 4.12
CA PHE A 128 -19.81 -2.78 3.16
C PHE A 128 -20.49 -4.08 3.56
N SER A 129 -21.14 -4.69 2.58
CA SER A 129 -21.64 -6.06 2.67
C SER A 129 -21.05 -6.84 1.50
N PRO A 130 -20.21 -7.86 1.74
CA PRO A 130 -19.71 -8.70 0.67
C PRO A 130 -20.86 -9.48 0.01
N GLN A 131 -20.63 -9.97 -1.20
CA GLN A 131 -21.58 -10.87 -1.85
C GLN A 131 -21.74 -12.15 -1.00
N PRO A 132 -22.97 -12.64 -0.75
CA PRO A 132 -23.19 -13.82 0.11
C PRO A 132 -22.37 -15.05 -0.30
N GLU A 133 -22.17 -15.23 -1.61
CA GLU A 133 -21.38 -16.33 -2.18
C GLU A 133 -19.91 -16.32 -1.74
N ILE A 134 -19.34 -15.13 -1.50
CA ILE A 134 -17.97 -14.98 -0.96
C ILE A 134 -17.94 -15.50 0.49
N ILE A 135 -18.94 -15.16 1.31
CA ILE A 135 -19.02 -15.63 2.69
C ILE A 135 -19.20 -17.15 2.71
N THR A 136 -20.17 -17.67 1.97
CA THR A 136 -20.44 -19.13 1.90
C THR A 136 -19.21 -19.88 1.40
N SER A 137 -18.49 -19.35 0.40
CA SER A 137 -17.26 -19.97 -0.10
C SER A 137 -16.14 -19.93 0.94
N LEU A 138 -15.90 -18.79 1.60
CA LEU A 138 -14.78 -18.61 2.53
C LEU A 138 -14.98 -19.36 3.85
N VAL A 139 -16.18 -19.27 4.43
CA VAL A 139 -16.48 -19.69 5.80
C VAL A 139 -17.30 -20.98 5.83
N GLY A 140 -17.97 -21.36 4.73
CA GLY A 140 -18.80 -22.58 4.68
C GLY A 140 -19.96 -22.52 5.67
N ASP A 141 -20.21 -23.64 6.37
CA ASP A 141 -21.28 -23.79 7.36
C ASP A 141 -20.84 -23.25 8.75
N GLY A 142 -20.37 -22.00 8.76
CA GLY A 142 -19.93 -21.26 9.95
C GLY A 142 -18.45 -21.37 10.30
N SER A 143 -17.72 -22.36 9.76
CA SER A 143 -16.26 -22.44 9.88
C SER A 143 -15.64 -23.27 8.76
N LYS A 144 -14.53 -22.80 8.19
CA LYS A 144 -13.76 -23.52 7.16
C LYS A 144 -12.27 -23.27 7.31
N THR A 145 -11.49 -24.33 7.25
CA THR A 145 -10.02 -24.31 7.34
C THR A 145 -9.40 -24.42 5.96
N TRP A 146 -8.38 -23.60 5.72
CA TRP A 146 -7.65 -23.50 4.47
C TRP A 146 -6.16 -23.75 4.70
N VAL A 147 -5.48 -24.25 3.68
CA VAL A 147 -4.03 -24.44 3.63
C VAL A 147 -3.50 -23.98 2.28
N VAL A 148 -2.24 -23.57 2.21
CA VAL A 148 -1.63 -23.16 0.94
C VAL A 148 -1.58 -24.33 -0.04
N ASP A 149 -2.03 -24.10 -1.27
CA ASP A 149 -2.09 -25.11 -2.32
C ASP A 149 -0.74 -25.32 -3.01
N LYS A 150 0.11 -26.16 -2.43
CA LYS A 150 1.40 -26.51 -3.05
C LYS A 150 1.31 -27.27 -4.38
N SER A 151 0.13 -27.77 -4.73
CA SER A 151 -0.07 -28.68 -5.87
C SER A 151 -0.18 -27.98 -7.22
N VAL A 152 -0.30 -26.64 -7.21
CA VAL A 152 -0.43 -25.83 -8.42
C VAL A 152 0.75 -24.85 -8.60
N PRO A 153 1.18 -24.57 -9.84
CA PRO A 153 2.16 -23.51 -10.08
C PRO A 153 1.57 -22.13 -9.76
N GLY A 154 2.41 -21.21 -9.29
CA GLY A 154 2.03 -19.85 -8.91
C GLY A 154 1.08 -19.78 -7.72
N HIS A 155 1.04 -20.83 -6.88
CA HIS A 155 0.35 -20.78 -5.58
C HIS A 155 0.97 -19.77 -4.62
N PHE A 156 2.23 -19.42 -4.84
CA PHE A 156 2.92 -18.35 -4.15
C PHE A 156 3.77 -17.57 -5.13
N GLY A 157 3.85 -16.26 -4.96
CA GLY A 157 4.70 -15.45 -5.80
C GLY A 157 4.57 -13.95 -5.57
N VAL A 158 5.36 -13.21 -6.33
CA VAL A 158 5.46 -11.75 -6.22
C VAL A 158 5.33 -11.08 -7.58
N GLY A 159 4.69 -9.92 -7.57
CA GLY A 159 4.60 -8.97 -8.69
C GLY A 159 4.53 -7.53 -8.17
N PRO A 160 4.30 -6.55 -9.05
CA PRO A 160 4.13 -5.16 -8.63
C PRO A 160 2.82 -4.94 -7.89
N PHE A 161 2.82 -4.07 -6.89
CA PHE A 161 1.59 -3.55 -6.29
C PHE A 161 1.00 -2.44 -7.17
N SER A 162 0.26 -2.83 -8.20
CA SER A 162 -0.44 -1.95 -9.16
C SER A 162 -1.79 -2.52 -9.58
N ASP A 163 -2.69 -1.68 -10.11
CA ASP A 163 -4.06 -2.11 -10.47
C ASP A 163 -4.13 -3.09 -11.65
N GLY A 164 -3.03 -3.25 -12.41
CA GLY A 164 -2.93 -4.23 -13.51
C GLY A 164 -2.33 -5.57 -13.10
N SER A 165 -1.85 -5.69 -11.87
CA SER A 165 -1.12 -6.86 -11.38
C SER A 165 -2.06 -7.79 -10.63
N VAL A 166 -2.45 -8.89 -11.28
CA VAL A 166 -3.35 -9.93 -10.75
C VAL A 166 -2.71 -11.32 -10.70
N TRP A 167 -1.42 -11.39 -11.02
CA TRP A 167 -0.64 -12.61 -11.06
C TRP A 167 0.82 -12.31 -10.66
N PRO A 168 1.53 -13.27 -10.02
CA PRO A 168 2.96 -13.13 -9.70
C PRO A 168 3.87 -13.10 -10.95
N GLU A 169 3.97 -11.93 -11.57
CA GLU A 169 4.71 -11.73 -12.83
C GLU A 169 6.23 -11.62 -12.69
N TRP A 170 6.75 -11.30 -11.49
CA TRP A 170 8.20 -11.21 -11.26
C TRP A 170 8.80 -12.56 -10.88
N TRP A 171 8.10 -13.31 -10.04
CA TRP A 171 8.46 -14.68 -9.70
C TRP A 171 7.24 -15.43 -9.18
N SER A 172 7.04 -16.65 -9.67
CA SER A 172 5.97 -17.56 -9.28
C SER A 172 6.55 -18.92 -8.91
N ALA A 173 6.20 -19.44 -7.74
CA ALA A 173 6.63 -20.74 -7.27
C ALA A 173 6.14 -21.87 -8.20
N GLY A 174 7.00 -22.83 -8.53
CA GLY A 174 6.62 -24.11 -9.08
C GLY A 174 5.86 -24.96 -8.06
N VAL A 175 5.28 -26.07 -8.54
CA VAL A 175 4.66 -27.08 -7.69
C VAL A 175 5.67 -27.58 -6.65
N ASP A 176 5.23 -27.69 -5.39
CA ASP A 176 6.03 -28.13 -4.23
C ASP A 176 7.32 -27.33 -3.97
N GLU A 177 7.51 -26.14 -4.56
CA GLU A 177 8.82 -25.47 -4.56
C GLU A 177 9.38 -25.18 -3.15
N LYS A 178 8.53 -24.86 -2.17
CA LYS A 178 8.98 -24.55 -0.81
C LYS A 178 9.02 -25.76 0.14
N VAL A 179 8.73 -26.98 -0.32
CA VAL A 179 8.57 -28.15 0.57
C VAL A 179 9.88 -28.46 1.31
N GLU A 180 11.01 -28.44 0.60
CA GLU A 180 12.31 -28.75 1.20
C GLU A 180 12.90 -27.57 1.99
N SER A 181 12.61 -26.33 1.57
CA SER A 181 13.24 -25.14 2.14
C SER A 181 12.44 -24.47 3.26
N ALA A 182 11.12 -24.60 3.24
CA ALA A 182 10.20 -23.86 4.11
C ALA A 182 8.84 -24.56 4.25
N ASN A 183 8.83 -25.84 4.65
CA ASN A 183 7.61 -26.65 4.74
C ASN A 183 6.53 -26.05 5.66
N CYS A 184 6.91 -25.21 6.64
CA CYS A 184 5.97 -24.51 7.51
C CYS A 184 4.93 -23.68 6.76
N PHE A 185 5.27 -23.21 5.55
CA PHE A 185 4.34 -22.51 4.67
C PHE A 185 3.14 -23.36 4.26
N TYR A 186 3.32 -24.68 4.19
CA TYR A 186 2.30 -25.64 3.79
C TYR A 186 1.70 -26.42 4.96
N THR A 187 2.27 -26.32 6.17
CA THR A 187 1.69 -26.93 7.37
C THR A 187 0.90 -25.93 8.21
N ALA A 188 1.08 -24.62 7.98
CA ALA A 188 0.21 -23.61 8.56
C ALA A 188 -1.21 -23.68 7.98
N THR A 189 -2.22 -23.61 8.85
CA THR A 189 -3.63 -23.61 8.48
C THR A 189 -4.33 -22.33 8.90
N PHE A 190 -5.35 -21.94 8.14
CA PHE A 190 -6.07 -20.68 8.26
C PHE A 190 -7.56 -20.98 8.37
N THR A 191 -8.10 -20.90 9.58
CA THR A 191 -9.51 -21.21 9.87
C THR A 191 -10.32 -19.93 9.96
N PHE A 192 -11.16 -19.68 8.96
CA PHE A 192 -12.12 -18.58 8.97
C PHE A 192 -13.41 -19.07 9.62
N SER A 193 -13.93 -18.30 10.58
CA SER A 193 -15.16 -18.64 11.30
C SER A 193 -16.09 -17.45 11.40
N GLU A 194 -17.38 -17.72 11.27
CA GLU A 194 -18.43 -16.78 11.64
C GLU A 194 -18.62 -16.81 13.15
N THR A 195 -18.81 -15.64 13.74
CA THR A 195 -19.01 -15.44 15.17
C THR A 195 -20.29 -14.62 15.40
N ALA A 196 -20.75 -14.55 16.64
CA ALA A 196 -21.94 -13.76 16.98
C ALA A 196 -21.81 -12.25 16.60
N ASN A 197 -20.58 -11.74 16.45
CA ASN A 197 -20.31 -10.31 16.26
C ASN A 197 -19.50 -10.01 14.98
N GLY A 198 -19.45 -10.92 14.01
CA GLY A 198 -18.64 -10.77 12.80
C GLY A 198 -17.82 -12.02 12.52
N TYR A 199 -16.54 -11.87 12.17
CA TYR A 199 -15.70 -12.99 11.76
C TYR A 199 -14.37 -13.05 12.50
N SER A 200 -13.81 -14.25 12.62
CA SER A 200 -12.49 -14.50 13.19
C SER A 200 -11.64 -15.37 12.29
N LEU A 201 -10.34 -15.09 12.25
CA LEU A 201 -9.31 -15.94 11.68
C LEU A 201 -8.53 -16.59 12.83
N THR A 202 -8.39 -17.90 12.78
CA THR A 202 -7.46 -18.65 13.62
C THR A 202 -6.37 -19.23 12.74
N VAL A 203 -5.11 -18.96 13.10
CA VAL A 203 -3.93 -19.52 12.46
C VAL A 203 -3.35 -20.60 13.37
N ASP A 204 -3.11 -21.78 12.83
CA ASP A 204 -2.31 -22.83 13.48
C ASP A 204 -1.03 -23.02 12.65
N ALA A 205 0.14 -22.87 13.27
CA ALA A 205 1.43 -22.86 12.58
C ALA A 205 2.43 -23.78 13.30
N PRO A 206 2.23 -25.12 13.26
CA PRO A 206 2.98 -26.07 14.07
C PRO A 206 4.49 -26.09 13.77
N ASP A 207 4.88 -25.75 12.54
CA ASP A 207 6.29 -25.67 12.11
C ASP A 207 6.80 -24.22 11.97
N GLY A 208 6.03 -23.23 12.44
CA GLY A 208 6.39 -21.82 12.37
C GLY A 208 5.70 -21.03 11.26
N ALA A 209 5.97 -19.73 11.21
CA ALA A 209 5.52 -18.84 10.14
C ALA A 209 6.59 -18.69 9.06
N PHE A 210 6.19 -18.75 7.78
CA PHE A 210 7.07 -18.46 6.65
C PHE A 210 7.14 -16.94 6.37
N THR A 211 8.32 -16.33 6.46
CA THR A 211 8.51 -14.89 6.27
C THR A 211 9.95 -14.54 5.85
N LYS A 212 10.19 -13.30 5.36
CA LYS A 212 11.50 -12.81 4.93
C LYS A 212 12.42 -12.43 6.10
N THR A 213 11.89 -11.77 7.14
CA THR A 213 12.56 -11.36 8.40
C THR A 213 11.57 -10.65 9.36
N GLY A 214 11.91 -10.42 10.63
CA GLY A 214 10.98 -9.80 11.60
C GLY A 214 10.64 -8.34 11.36
N SER A 215 11.57 -7.52 10.89
CA SER A 215 11.26 -6.11 10.55
C SER A 215 10.22 -5.98 9.44
N LEU A 216 10.09 -7.00 8.58
CA LEU A 216 9.09 -7.07 7.51
C LEU A 216 7.85 -7.89 7.90
N SER A 217 7.87 -8.61 9.02
CA SER A 217 6.77 -9.48 9.49
C SER A 217 5.54 -8.73 10.01
N ASN A 218 5.54 -7.39 9.93
CA ASN A 218 4.46 -6.55 10.38
C ASN A 218 4.05 -6.82 11.85
N ASN A 219 5.05 -6.97 12.72
CA ASN A 219 4.92 -7.25 14.15
C ASN A 219 4.23 -8.59 14.50
N LEU A 220 4.34 -9.60 13.62
CA LEU A 220 3.91 -10.95 13.98
C LEU A 220 4.62 -11.43 15.26
N PRO A 221 3.88 -11.97 16.25
CA PRO A 221 4.46 -12.47 17.49
C PRO A 221 5.57 -13.49 17.27
N GLY A 222 6.60 -13.49 18.11
CA GLY A 222 7.62 -14.54 18.08
C GLY A 222 8.58 -14.49 16.88
N ILE A 223 8.47 -13.51 15.97
CA ILE A 223 9.41 -13.34 14.86
C ILE A 223 10.59 -12.44 15.29
N PRO A 224 11.85 -12.91 15.23
CA PRO A 224 13.03 -12.10 15.53
C PRO A 224 13.21 -10.96 14.52
N ALA A 225 13.65 -9.78 14.98
CA ALA A 225 13.80 -8.59 14.14
C ALA A 225 14.72 -8.76 12.92
N GLU A 226 15.72 -9.65 13.01
CA GLU A 226 16.68 -9.98 11.96
C GLU A 226 16.59 -11.47 11.56
N GLY A 227 17.07 -11.80 10.37
CA GLY A 227 17.10 -13.16 9.83
C GLY A 227 16.85 -13.18 8.33
N ALA A 228 17.15 -14.32 7.70
CA ALA A 228 16.89 -14.57 6.30
C ALA A 228 15.47 -15.15 6.10
N GLU A 229 15.01 -15.18 4.84
CA GLU A 229 13.73 -15.80 4.53
C GLU A 229 13.72 -17.27 4.97
N GLY A 230 12.67 -17.67 5.69
CA GLY A 230 12.55 -19.04 6.19
C GLY A 230 11.36 -19.22 7.13
N CYS A 231 11.34 -20.39 7.77
CA CYS A 231 10.39 -20.76 8.79
C CYS A 231 10.86 -20.28 10.16
N TYR A 232 9.98 -19.59 10.88
CA TYR A 232 10.23 -19.07 12.21
C TYR A 232 9.30 -19.74 13.22
N ASP A 233 9.85 -20.67 13.99
CA ASP A 233 9.17 -21.53 14.97
C ASP A 233 8.69 -20.79 16.23
N GLY A 234 9.19 -19.57 16.46
CA GLY A 234 8.72 -18.71 17.56
C GLY A 234 7.25 -18.30 17.43
N TYR A 235 6.69 -18.29 16.22
CA TYR A 235 5.26 -18.12 15.99
C TYR A 235 4.59 -19.49 15.85
N THR A 236 3.61 -19.78 16.70
CA THR A 236 2.91 -21.08 16.72
C THR A 236 1.44 -20.99 16.30
N GLY A 237 0.95 -19.78 16.00
CA GLY A 237 -0.45 -19.53 15.72
C GLY A 237 -1.01 -18.38 16.56
N GLY A 238 -2.26 -18.04 16.29
CA GLY A 238 -2.96 -16.93 16.92
C GLY A 238 -4.39 -16.83 16.44
N SER A 239 -5.16 -15.94 17.06
CA SER A 239 -6.52 -15.65 16.61
C SER A 239 -6.75 -14.14 16.60
N SER A 240 -7.45 -13.66 15.58
CA SER A 240 -7.86 -12.26 15.47
C SER A 240 -9.24 -12.15 14.85
N ALA A 241 -9.90 -11.02 15.06
CA ALA A 241 -11.04 -10.65 14.24
C ALA A 241 -10.57 -10.30 12.81
N PHE A 242 -11.47 -10.40 11.86
CA PHE A 242 -11.33 -9.77 10.55
C PHE A 242 -12.66 -9.17 10.11
N SER A 243 -12.61 -8.30 9.12
CA SER A 243 -13.79 -7.72 8.48
C SER A 243 -13.69 -7.87 6.96
N PHE A 244 -14.84 -7.93 6.30
CA PHE A 244 -14.89 -7.72 4.86
C PHE A 244 -14.96 -6.21 4.58
N VAL A 245 -14.12 -5.74 3.65
CA VAL A 245 -14.08 -4.34 3.22
C VAL A 245 -14.06 -4.27 1.69
N PRO A 246 -14.42 -3.13 1.06
CA PRO A 246 -14.15 -2.93 -0.35
C PRO A 246 -12.64 -3.00 -0.58
N SER A 247 -12.18 -3.67 -1.65
CA SER A 247 -10.75 -3.66 -1.98
C SER A 247 -10.25 -2.23 -2.18
N SER A 248 -9.13 -1.88 -1.56
CA SER A 248 -8.52 -0.54 -1.71
C SER A 248 -7.82 -0.35 -3.06
N THR A 249 -7.69 -1.42 -3.85
CA THR A 249 -7.03 -1.43 -5.16
C THR A 249 -8.02 -1.15 -6.30
N GLY A 250 -7.49 -0.62 -7.42
CA GLY A 250 -8.26 -0.34 -8.63
C GLY A 250 -8.44 -1.53 -9.57
N VAL A 251 -8.05 -2.75 -9.17
CA VAL A 251 -8.07 -3.96 -10.04
C VAL A 251 -9.48 -4.21 -10.59
N PRO A 252 -9.75 -4.03 -11.90
CA PRO A 252 -11.12 -4.12 -12.43
C PRO A 252 -11.71 -5.51 -12.26
N GLU A 253 -13.01 -5.63 -11.97
CA GLU A 253 -13.71 -6.92 -11.82
C GLU A 253 -13.59 -7.83 -13.06
N SER A 254 -13.34 -7.26 -14.24
CA SER A 254 -13.05 -7.98 -15.48
C SER A 254 -11.70 -8.73 -15.49
N THR A 255 -10.91 -8.58 -14.43
CA THR A 255 -9.57 -9.13 -14.24
C THR A 255 -9.57 -9.67 -12.81
N PRO A 256 -9.41 -10.98 -12.62
CA PRO A 256 -9.95 -11.72 -11.47
C PRO A 256 -9.81 -10.95 -10.15
N SER A 257 -10.90 -10.28 -9.75
CA SER A 257 -11.07 -9.55 -8.49
C SER A 257 -12.54 -9.54 -8.15
N THR A 258 -12.85 -9.92 -6.91
CA THR A 258 -14.21 -9.85 -6.36
C THR A 258 -14.57 -8.48 -5.81
N LYS A 259 -13.65 -7.50 -5.91
CA LYS A 259 -13.72 -6.18 -5.27
C LYS A 259 -13.93 -6.20 -3.75
N THR A 260 -13.72 -7.38 -3.14
CA THR A 260 -13.84 -7.63 -1.72
C THR A 260 -12.46 -7.96 -1.16
N ALA A 261 -12.15 -7.42 0.01
CA ALA A 261 -10.94 -7.75 0.74
C ALA A 261 -11.27 -8.24 2.16
N ILE A 262 -10.36 -9.03 2.71
CA ILE A 262 -10.32 -9.44 4.11
C ILE A 262 -9.34 -8.50 4.82
N GLU A 263 -9.83 -7.71 5.77
CA GLU A 263 -9.00 -6.85 6.62
C GLU A 263 -8.79 -7.52 7.98
N LEU A 264 -7.55 -7.92 8.27
CA LEU A 264 -7.19 -8.52 9.55
C LEU A 264 -6.98 -7.44 10.63
N ILE A 265 -7.55 -7.67 11.81
CA ILE A 265 -7.40 -6.74 12.94
C ILE A 265 -6.22 -7.13 13.83
N GLY A 266 -5.32 -6.19 14.08
CA GLY A 266 -4.15 -6.39 14.94
C GLY A 266 -3.00 -7.12 14.25
N SER A 267 -2.09 -7.71 15.03
CA SER A 267 -0.85 -8.32 14.56
C SER A 267 -0.75 -9.83 14.81
N GLU A 268 -1.76 -10.43 15.44
CA GLU A 268 -1.71 -11.84 15.90
C GLU A 268 -1.79 -12.87 14.76
N THR A 269 -2.31 -12.48 13.59
CA THR A 269 -2.57 -13.38 12.47
C THR A 269 -2.07 -12.81 11.14
N PHE A 270 -1.95 -13.70 10.17
CA PHE A 270 -1.62 -13.46 8.76
C PHE A 270 -2.24 -14.60 7.93
N ILE A 271 -2.20 -14.49 6.60
CA ILE A 271 -2.58 -15.57 5.69
C ILE A 271 -1.40 -15.87 4.76
N GLY A 272 -0.91 -17.12 4.79
CA GLY A 272 0.16 -17.62 3.93
C GLY A 272 1.55 -17.09 4.26
N TYR A 273 1.89 -15.88 3.82
CA TYR A 273 3.24 -15.30 3.95
C TYR A 273 3.25 -14.18 5.00
N GLY A 274 4.21 -14.21 5.92
CA GLY A 274 4.22 -13.30 7.07
C GLY A 274 4.69 -11.87 6.79
N ALA A 275 5.33 -11.59 5.65
CA ALA A 275 5.91 -10.27 5.36
C ALA A 275 4.96 -9.34 4.56
N VAL A 276 3.72 -9.23 5.01
CA VAL A 276 2.62 -8.59 4.27
C VAL A 276 1.80 -7.63 5.14
N GLN A 277 1.05 -6.75 4.47
CA GLN A 277 0.02 -5.91 5.08
C GLN A 277 -1.21 -6.74 5.49
N LYS A 278 -2.24 -6.09 6.02
CA LYS A 278 -3.40 -6.77 6.63
C LYS A 278 -4.66 -6.78 5.75
N GLU A 279 -4.64 -6.10 4.62
CA GLU A 279 -5.72 -6.09 3.63
C GLU A 279 -5.43 -7.11 2.52
N TYR A 280 -6.18 -8.21 2.48
CA TYR A 280 -6.06 -9.27 1.48
C TYR A 280 -7.21 -9.17 0.49
N GLU A 281 -6.92 -8.68 -0.71
CA GLU A 281 -7.88 -8.67 -1.82
C GLU A 281 -8.17 -10.11 -2.26
N ILE A 282 -9.46 -10.46 -2.30
CA ILE A 282 -9.92 -11.74 -2.83
C ILE A 282 -10.00 -11.61 -4.35
N LEU A 283 -9.01 -12.17 -5.04
CA LEU A 283 -8.97 -12.20 -6.50
C LEU A 283 -10.00 -13.19 -7.06
N GLU A 284 -10.00 -14.41 -6.51
CA GLU A 284 -10.93 -15.48 -6.86
C GLU A 284 -11.31 -16.26 -5.60
N ILE A 285 -12.56 -16.72 -5.54
CA ILE A 285 -13.01 -17.60 -4.46
C ILE A 285 -14.09 -18.56 -4.95
N SER A 286 -14.03 -19.79 -4.48
CA SER A 286 -15.03 -20.83 -4.62
C SER A 286 -15.00 -21.73 -3.37
N GLU A 287 -15.83 -22.77 -3.31
CA GLU A 287 -15.81 -23.70 -2.18
C GLU A 287 -14.46 -24.42 -2.01
N ASP A 288 -13.73 -24.62 -3.12
CA ASP A 288 -12.52 -25.46 -3.21
C ASP A 288 -11.23 -24.66 -3.44
N HIS A 289 -11.30 -23.36 -3.66
CA HIS A 289 -10.11 -22.54 -3.97
C HIS A 289 -10.31 -21.10 -3.53
N LEU A 290 -9.24 -20.53 -2.97
CA LEU A 290 -9.13 -19.12 -2.58
C LEU A 290 -7.83 -18.54 -3.13
N TYR A 291 -7.93 -17.46 -3.90
CA TYR A 291 -6.78 -16.74 -4.43
C TYR A 291 -6.73 -15.33 -3.87
N LEU A 292 -5.69 -15.05 -3.10
CA LEU A 292 -5.50 -13.79 -2.41
C LEU A 292 -4.34 -13.00 -3.02
N ARG A 293 -4.49 -11.68 -2.95
CA ARG A 293 -3.44 -10.71 -3.22
C ARG A 293 -3.32 -9.76 -2.03
N VAL A 294 -2.09 -9.47 -1.63
CA VAL A 294 -1.81 -8.60 -0.49
C VAL A 294 -0.56 -7.77 -0.75
N GLN A 295 -0.54 -6.52 -0.30
CA GLN A 295 0.67 -5.70 -0.37
C GLN A 295 1.74 -6.25 0.58
N GLY A 296 2.98 -6.32 0.15
CA GLY A 296 4.11 -6.54 1.04
C GLY A 296 4.30 -5.37 2.02
N THR A 297 4.98 -5.62 3.14
CA THR A 297 5.56 -4.51 3.93
C THR A 297 6.59 -3.72 3.11
N GLU A 298 7.19 -4.38 2.11
CA GLU A 298 7.83 -3.74 0.96
C GLU A 298 6.75 -3.17 0.02
N THR A 299 6.48 -1.86 0.10
CA THR A 299 5.30 -1.20 -0.50
C THR A 299 5.12 -1.37 -2.02
N GLY A 300 6.19 -1.68 -2.76
CA GLY A 300 6.13 -1.93 -4.20
C GLY A 300 5.70 -3.35 -4.60
N ASN A 301 5.59 -4.27 -3.62
CA ASN A 301 5.39 -5.69 -3.89
C ASN A 301 3.93 -6.08 -3.63
N ALA A 302 3.33 -6.80 -4.56
CA ALA A 302 2.12 -7.58 -4.34
C ALA A 302 2.53 -9.05 -4.17
N TRP A 303 2.09 -9.67 -3.09
CA TRP A 303 2.22 -11.10 -2.86
C TRP A 303 0.91 -11.81 -3.16
N TYR A 304 1.04 -12.98 -3.75
CA TYR A 304 -0.07 -13.80 -4.22
C TYR A 304 -0.04 -15.13 -3.50
N VAL A 305 -1.18 -15.58 -2.98
CA VAL A 305 -1.30 -16.88 -2.29
C VAL A 305 -2.55 -17.59 -2.74
N ARG A 306 -2.41 -18.85 -3.19
CA ARG A 306 -3.53 -19.76 -3.44
C ARG A 306 -3.68 -20.73 -2.29
N LEU A 307 -4.92 -20.91 -1.85
CA LEU A 307 -5.29 -21.83 -0.80
C LEU A 307 -6.38 -22.79 -1.30
N ILE A 308 -6.38 -23.98 -0.71
CA ILE A 308 -7.40 -25.01 -0.84
C ILE A 308 -7.94 -25.35 0.56
N PRO A 309 -9.14 -25.94 0.69
CA PRO A 309 -9.60 -26.47 1.96
C PRO A 309 -8.58 -27.44 2.56
N ALA A 310 -8.33 -27.32 3.86
CA ALA A 310 -7.54 -28.31 4.58
C ALA A 310 -8.38 -29.59 4.77
N GLU A 311 -7.79 -30.74 4.49
CA GLU A 311 -8.41 -32.06 4.72
C GLU A 311 -8.53 -32.42 6.21
#